data_AF-A0A0F9NSU2-F1
#
_entry.id   AF-A0A0F9NSU2-F1
#
_cell.length_a   1.000
_cell.length_b   1.000
_cell.length_c   1.000
_cell.angle_alpha   90.00
_cell.angle_beta   90.00
_cell.angle_gamma   90.00
#
_symmetry.space_group_name_H-M   'P 1'
#
loop_
_entity.id
_entity.type
_entity.pdbx_description
1 polymer ?
#
loop_
_entity_poly.entity_id
_entity_poly.type
_entity_poly.pdbx_seq_one_letter_code
_entity_poly.pdbx_strand_id
1 'polypeptide(L)'
;MAKTYVTLTNEIEQTLQDSTNLTFTLATELNDRFQDGLRKVAEFVPHIVKVPFAIETRAGAASSTTSGALVDATETQFLAGDVGKNIHNTSDNTWAVVTAFVSTSQLTLSRDIMVSGENYRMYNKDCSSQKQINIEDVEDYIWIDKIEFPVGKEVLFSRDRNIVTLKLDTVLDDTKDANANKIIHVFFNKRHKVSQLTDFAGAVDLVAGYSEGDTSIVIDGLEAGTPTIEEDQEFTIAGRTEVYTITAAATIGTNEATVSFFPGLEADLINDVVVTLIASTLDRNLERALVKYVAGSAALSKAMSPIVEITNAITALALVNSSIDSMSARITQVITDIASGRTEVDKVAALITLGAVAVGELGLEIDQSIIDLDTGRSEINKVGVGGANIAGQYANHAMGGLSNARAKLTEAQGHFTQGRADEALGGAYLGEGAGELNAAASILSQSGGYAREVTSRLSVVNAARAYTGWGSAKMQEAIDDLQAMAAPKYAEEPGLLV
;
A
#
# COMPACT_ATOMS: atom_id res chain seq x y z
N MET A 1 1.19 -20.91 28.71
CA MET A 1 2.10 -20.83 27.55
C MET A 1 1.62 -19.68 26.69
N ALA A 2 2.54 -18.86 26.20
CA ALA A 2 2.21 -17.83 25.23
C ALA A 2 1.74 -18.49 23.92
N LYS A 3 0.84 -17.83 23.21
CA LYS A 3 0.33 -18.31 21.92
C LYS A 3 1.39 -18.15 20.85
N THR A 4 1.43 -19.11 19.93
CA THR A 4 2.27 -19.02 18.73
C THR A 4 1.75 -17.94 17.78
N TYR A 5 2.63 -17.46 16.89
CA TYR A 5 2.25 -16.55 15.81
C TYR A 5 1.00 -17.01 15.05
N VAL A 6 1.02 -18.28 14.60
CA VAL A 6 -0.09 -18.91 13.86
C VAL A 6 -1.39 -18.93 14.68
N THR A 7 -1.31 -19.13 15.99
CA THR A 7 -2.50 -19.13 16.85
C THR A 7 -3.07 -17.72 16.96
N LEU A 8 -2.23 -16.70 17.12
CA LEU A 8 -2.66 -15.31 17.20
C LEU A 8 -3.26 -14.82 15.88
N THR A 9 -2.65 -15.16 14.73
CA THR A 9 -3.21 -14.81 13.42
C THR A 9 -4.54 -15.49 13.18
N ASN A 10 -4.70 -16.77 13.53
CA ASN A 10 -5.98 -17.46 13.43
C ASN A 10 -7.07 -16.81 14.30
N GLU A 11 -6.73 -16.32 15.50
CA GLU A 11 -7.69 -15.60 16.34
C GLU A 11 -8.06 -14.22 15.79
N ILE A 12 -7.12 -13.53 15.13
CA ILE A 12 -7.39 -12.29 14.39
C ILE A 12 -8.37 -12.57 13.25
N GLU A 13 -8.11 -13.60 12.44
CA GLU A 13 -8.97 -14.02 11.33
C GLU A 13 -10.37 -14.42 11.81
N GLN A 14 -10.46 -15.17 12.91
CA GLN A 14 -11.75 -15.52 13.54
C GLN A 14 -12.49 -14.28 14.04
N THR A 15 -11.78 -13.32 14.65
CA THR A 15 -12.36 -12.06 15.11
C THR A 15 -12.90 -11.23 13.94
N LEU A 16 -12.21 -11.26 12.81
CA LEU A 16 -12.63 -10.66 11.54
C LEU A 16 -13.74 -11.44 10.81
N GLN A 17 -14.05 -12.66 11.26
CA GLN A 17 -14.91 -13.62 10.56
C GLN A 17 -14.42 -13.98 9.13
N ASP A 18 -13.11 -13.98 8.92
CA ASP A 18 -12.46 -14.33 7.65
C ASP A 18 -11.46 -15.47 7.81
N SER A 19 -11.95 -16.64 8.25
CA SER A 19 -11.11 -17.84 8.46
C SER A 19 -10.53 -18.45 7.18
N THR A 20 -10.79 -17.84 6.01
CA THR A 20 -10.32 -18.31 4.70
C THR A 20 -9.34 -17.34 4.05
N ASN A 21 -9.02 -16.21 4.70
CA ASN A 21 -8.14 -15.17 4.17
C ASN A 21 -8.55 -14.66 2.78
N LEU A 22 -9.86 -14.63 2.52
CA LEU A 22 -10.40 -14.17 1.23
C LEU A 22 -10.51 -12.65 1.19
N THR A 23 -10.76 -12.03 2.34
CA THR A 23 -10.92 -10.58 2.46
C THR A 23 -9.63 -9.95 2.95
N PHE A 24 -9.03 -10.48 4.02
CA PHE A 24 -7.82 -10.01 4.65
C PHE A 24 -6.68 -10.98 4.36
N THR A 25 -5.75 -10.59 3.51
CA THR A 25 -4.64 -11.46 3.11
C THR A 25 -3.57 -11.48 4.20
N LEU A 26 -3.23 -12.67 4.68
CA LEU A 26 -2.22 -12.86 5.73
C LEU A 26 -0.86 -12.27 5.35
N ALA A 27 -0.36 -12.60 4.16
CA ALA A 27 1.02 -12.33 3.73
C ALA A 27 1.41 -10.85 3.64
N THR A 28 0.45 -9.93 3.59
CA THR A 28 0.73 -8.49 3.45
C THR A 28 -0.01 -7.72 4.54
N GLU A 29 -1.34 -7.67 4.44
CA GLU A 29 -2.15 -6.78 5.27
C GLU A 29 -2.14 -7.19 6.75
N LEU A 30 -2.41 -8.46 7.09
CA LEU A 30 -2.45 -8.86 8.49
C LEU A 30 -1.07 -8.83 9.15
N ASN A 31 -0.02 -9.26 8.45
CA ASN A 31 1.36 -9.20 8.95
C ASN A 31 1.79 -7.76 9.27
N ASP A 32 1.52 -6.80 8.37
CA ASP A 32 1.85 -5.39 8.60
C ASP A 32 1.08 -4.83 9.81
N ARG A 33 -0.23 -5.11 9.89
CA ARG A 33 -1.06 -4.68 11.03
C ARG A 33 -0.63 -5.36 12.33
N PHE A 34 -0.13 -6.59 12.27
CA PHE A 34 0.38 -7.31 13.43
C PHE A 34 1.61 -6.61 14.01
N GLN A 35 2.57 -6.22 13.17
CA GLN A 35 3.77 -5.49 13.58
C GLN A 35 3.42 -4.10 14.16
N ASP A 36 2.51 -3.38 13.50
CA ASP A 36 1.99 -2.11 14.04
C ASP A 36 1.25 -2.30 15.37
N GLY A 37 0.52 -3.41 15.52
CA GLY A 37 -0.15 -3.80 16.75
C GLY A 37 0.83 -4.04 17.89
N LEU A 38 1.92 -4.78 17.66
CA LEU A 38 2.98 -5.00 18.64
C LEU A 38 3.62 -3.68 19.09
N ARG A 39 3.89 -2.77 18.13
CA ARG A 39 4.38 -1.43 18.43
C ARG A 39 3.39 -0.68 19.31
N LYS A 40 2.10 -0.73 18.98
CA LYS A 40 1.07 -0.02 19.73
C LYS A 40 0.91 -0.56 21.15
N VAL A 41 0.90 -1.88 21.32
CA VAL A 41 0.84 -2.53 22.64
C VAL A 41 2.02 -2.05 23.51
N ALA A 42 3.24 -2.04 22.95
CA ALA A 42 4.44 -1.62 23.67
C ALA A 42 4.45 -0.15 24.11
N GLU A 43 3.69 0.74 23.47
CA GLU A 43 3.54 2.13 23.93
C GLU A 43 2.83 2.26 25.29
N PHE A 44 1.99 1.28 25.63
CA PHE A 44 1.23 1.21 26.88
C PHE A 44 1.87 0.27 27.89
N VAL A 45 2.14 -0.97 27.47
CA VAL A 45 2.74 -2.02 28.27
C VAL A 45 3.93 -2.55 27.47
N PRO A 46 5.13 -1.99 27.68
CA PRO A 46 6.35 -2.46 27.01
C PRO A 46 6.86 -3.78 27.58
N HIS A 47 7.70 -4.47 26.79
CA HIS A 47 8.48 -5.62 27.26
C HIS A 47 9.73 -5.12 27.96
N ILE A 48 9.92 -5.47 29.24
CA ILE A 48 11.07 -5.01 30.01
C ILE A 48 12.19 -6.04 29.89
N VAL A 49 13.32 -5.62 29.30
CA VAL A 49 14.53 -6.44 29.16
C VAL A 49 15.64 -5.87 30.01
N LYS A 50 16.21 -6.73 30.86
CA LYS A 50 17.37 -6.42 31.69
C LYS A 50 18.63 -6.70 30.89
N VAL A 51 19.46 -5.67 30.69
CA VAL A 51 20.72 -5.78 29.95
C VAL A 51 21.88 -5.37 30.87
N PRO A 52 22.93 -6.21 31.00
CA PRO A 52 24.12 -5.88 31.76
C PRO A 52 25.06 -4.98 30.96
N PHE A 53 25.65 -3.99 31.63
CA PHE A 53 26.77 -3.20 31.14
C PHE A 53 27.88 -3.17 32.19
N ALA A 54 29.13 -3.22 31.74
CA ALA A 54 30.27 -3.03 32.64
C ALA A 54 30.63 -1.54 32.74
N ILE A 55 30.73 -1.02 33.95
CA ILE A 55 31.34 0.30 34.20
C ILE A 55 32.85 0.19 34.18
N GLU A 56 33.53 1.19 33.65
CA GLU A 56 34.98 1.27 33.63
C GLU A 56 35.47 2.38 34.55
N THR A 57 36.32 2.01 35.51
CA THR A 57 36.91 2.94 36.46
C THR A 57 38.41 2.75 36.66
N ARG A 58 39.05 1.82 35.93
CA ARG A 58 40.48 1.54 36.02
C ARG A 58 41.33 2.80 35.88
N ALA A 59 42.33 2.89 36.76
CA ALA A 59 43.32 3.96 36.76
C ALA A 59 44.72 3.40 36.98
N GLY A 60 45.74 4.18 36.61
CA GLY A 60 47.13 3.79 36.76
C GLY A 60 48.10 4.91 36.41
N ALA A 61 49.37 4.56 36.25
CA ALA A 61 50.42 5.47 35.82
C ALA A 61 51.28 4.85 34.71
N ALA A 62 51.65 5.64 33.70
CA ALA A 62 52.51 5.15 32.63
C ALA A 62 53.90 4.79 33.16
N SER A 63 54.34 3.55 32.98
CA SER A 63 55.66 3.07 33.43
C SER A 63 56.80 3.40 32.47
N SER A 64 56.49 3.80 31.24
CA SER A 64 57.49 4.21 30.24
C SER A 64 56.89 5.10 29.15
N THR A 65 57.70 5.95 28.53
CA THR A 65 57.32 6.76 27.37
C THR A 65 57.45 5.94 26.09
N THR A 66 56.35 5.75 25.36
CA THR A 66 56.34 5.12 24.03
C THR A 66 55.34 5.88 23.16
N SER A 67 55.79 6.38 22.01
CA SER A 67 54.96 7.26 21.19
C SER A 67 53.68 6.56 20.73
N GLY A 68 52.53 7.19 20.98
CA GLY A 68 51.22 6.66 20.60
C GLY A 68 50.81 5.40 21.38
N ALA A 69 51.39 5.17 22.56
CA ALA A 69 51.05 4.03 23.41
C ALA A 69 50.91 4.42 24.88
N LEU A 70 50.07 3.69 25.59
CA LEU A 70 50.05 3.65 27.05
C LEU A 70 50.71 2.35 27.50
N VAL A 71 51.82 2.46 28.22
CA VAL A 71 52.52 1.32 28.82
C VAL A 71 52.38 1.42 30.34
N ASP A 72 51.73 0.45 30.96
CA ASP A 72 51.60 0.31 32.41
C ASP A 72 51.98 -1.12 32.82
N ALA A 73 53.28 -1.32 32.98
CA ALA A 73 53.85 -2.59 33.42
C ALA A 73 53.73 -2.81 34.95
N THR A 74 53.25 -1.80 35.70
CA THR A 74 53.06 -1.92 37.14
C THR A 74 51.72 -2.56 37.47
N GLU A 75 50.65 -2.08 36.85
CA GLU A 75 49.31 -2.62 37.07
C GLU A 75 49.02 -3.84 36.20
N THR A 76 49.57 -3.92 34.98
CA THR A 76 49.35 -5.05 34.04
C THR A 76 47.87 -5.38 33.83
N GLN A 77 47.04 -4.35 33.73
CA GLN A 77 45.59 -4.45 33.87
C GLN A 77 44.80 -4.47 32.56
N PHE A 78 45.42 -4.28 31.40
CA PHE A 78 44.70 -4.11 30.13
C PHE A 78 44.16 -5.42 29.55
N LEU A 79 43.07 -5.33 28.79
CA LEU A 79 42.35 -6.46 28.20
C LEU A 79 42.09 -6.20 26.71
N ALA A 80 41.89 -7.27 25.93
CA ALA A 80 41.57 -7.16 24.51
C ALA A 80 40.29 -6.34 24.24
N GLY A 81 39.30 -6.44 25.14
CA GLY A 81 38.07 -5.64 25.10
C GLY A 81 38.23 -4.15 25.43
N ASP A 82 39.46 -3.67 25.67
CA ASP A 82 39.70 -2.24 25.93
C ASP A 82 39.80 -1.39 24.66
N VAL A 83 39.83 -2.02 23.47
CA VAL A 83 39.81 -1.30 22.20
C VAL A 83 38.53 -0.47 22.07
N GLY A 84 38.67 0.81 21.70
CA GLY A 84 37.58 1.78 21.61
C GLY A 84 37.33 2.57 22.90
N LYS A 85 37.89 2.18 24.05
CA LYS A 85 37.78 2.92 25.31
C LYS A 85 38.55 4.24 25.28
N ASN A 86 38.17 5.17 26.15
CA ASN A 86 38.81 6.47 26.28
C ASN A 86 39.84 6.47 27.40
N ILE A 87 41.02 7.02 27.12
CA ILE A 87 42.08 7.28 28.09
C ILE A 87 42.17 8.79 28.30
N HIS A 88 42.09 9.20 29.56
CA HIS A 88 42.37 10.57 30.01
C HIS A 88 43.67 10.59 30.77
N ASN A 89 44.67 11.29 30.24
CA ASN A 89 45.85 11.65 31.00
C ASN A 89 45.46 12.77 31.97
N THR A 90 45.44 12.44 33.26
CA THR A 90 45.03 13.35 34.32
C THR A 90 46.12 14.36 34.72
N SER A 91 47.38 14.12 34.32
CA SER A 91 48.49 15.07 34.52
C SER A 91 48.36 16.26 33.56
N ASP A 92 48.08 16.00 32.29
CA ASP A 92 48.11 17.00 31.22
C ASP A 92 46.71 17.41 30.71
N ASN A 93 45.67 16.75 31.21
CA ASN A 93 44.28 16.90 30.78
C ASN A 93 44.09 16.66 29.26
N THR A 94 44.74 15.62 28.73
CA THR A 94 44.66 15.20 27.33
C THR A 94 43.91 13.88 27.19
N TRP A 95 43.32 13.64 26.00
CA TRP A 95 42.46 12.49 25.74
C TRP A 95 42.90 11.74 24.49
N ALA A 96 42.81 10.42 24.54
CA ALA A 96 43.01 9.53 23.41
C ALA A 96 42.07 8.32 23.47
N VAL A 97 41.85 7.69 22.32
CA VAL A 97 41.04 6.47 22.19
C VAL A 97 42.00 5.29 22.04
N VAL A 98 41.70 4.16 22.66
CA VAL A 98 42.46 2.92 22.48
C VAL A 98 42.17 2.36 21.08
N THR A 99 43.20 2.23 20.24
CA THR A 99 43.06 1.73 18.85
C THR A 99 43.47 0.28 18.69
N ALA A 100 44.32 -0.24 19.58
CA ALA A 100 44.69 -1.66 19.60
C ALA A 100 45.12 -2.11 21.00
N PHE A 101 44.83 -3.36 21.33
CA PHE A 101 45.40 -4.07 22.47
C PHE A 101 46.68 -4.78 22.03
N VAL A 102 47.78 -4.59 22.78
CA VAL A 102 49.06 -5.25 22.51
C VAL A 102 49.34 -6.33 23.54
N SER A 103 49.18 -6.00 24.82
CA SER A 103 49.36 -6.91 25.95
C SER A 103 48.66 -6.36 27.19
N THR A 104 48.64 -7.14 28.27
CA THR A 104 48.11 -6.69 29.57
C THR A 104 48.81 -5.44 30.12
N SER A 105 50.00 -5.11 29.63
CA SER A 105 50.77 -3.94 30.05
C SER A 105 50.82 -2.83 29.00
N GLN A 106 50.25 -3.01 27.81
CA GLN A 106 50.37 -2.03 26.73
C GLN A 106 49.13 -1.92 25.84
N LEU A 107 48.72 -0.68 25.60
CA LEU A 107 47.70 -0.27 24.64
C LEU A 107 48.29 0.67 23.59
N THR A 108 47.79 0.60 22.37
CA THR A 108 48.01 1.63 21.34
C THR A 108 46.91 2.68 21.43
N LEU A 109 47.29 3.95 21.38
CA LEU A 109 46.39 5.09 21.48
C LEU A 109 46.28 5.83 20.14
N SER A 110 45.16 6.52 19.93
CA SER A 110 44.93 7.34 18.73
C SER A 110 45.83 8.58 18.67
N ARG A 111 46.43 8.98 19.80
CA ARG A 111 47.32 10.13 19.94
C ARG A 111 48.39 9.84 20.96
N ASP A 112 49.53 10.52 20.80
CA ASP A 112 50.61 10.48 21.78
C ASP A 112 50.28 11.43 22.93
N ILE A 113 49.85 10.86 24.06
CA ILE A 113 49.38 11.62 25.23
C ILE A 113 50.04 11.19 26.54
N MET A 114 51.01 10.26 26.53
CA MET A 114 51.58 9.69 27.75
C MET A 114 53.10 9.82 27.80
N VAL A 115 53.61 10.30 28.94
CA VAL A 115 55.01 10.25 29.35
C VAL A 115 55.14 9.39 30.61
N SER A 116 56.29 8.75 30.80
CA SER A 116 56.62 7.99 32.01
C SER A 116 56.32 8.80 33.28
N GLY A 117 55.56 8.21 34.20
CA GLY A 117 55.16 8.79 35.49
C GLY A 117 53.82 9.53 35.48
N GLU A 118 53.18 9.70 34.32
CA GLU A 118 51.89 10.37 34.23
C GLU A 118 50.71 9.46 34.59
N ASN A 119 49.74 10.02 35.31
CA ASN A 119 48.57 9.29 35.77
C ASN A 119 47.46 9.30 34.72
N TYR A 120 46.77 8.18 34.54
CA TYR A 120 45.65 8.07 33.62
C TYR A 120 44.40 7.49 34.28
N ARG A 121 43.26 7.73 33.64
CA ARG A 121 41.99 7.05 33.89
C ARG A 121 41.43 6.49 32.59
N MET A 122 40.87 5.30 32.66
CA MET A 122 40.15 4.66 31.56
C MET A 122 38.65 4.85 31.76
N TYR A 123 37.92 5.04 30.66
CA TYR A 123 36.47 5.13 30.62
C TYR A 123 35.91 4.24 29.51
N ASN A 124 34.63 3.88 29.61
CA ASN A 124 33.91 3.20 28.53
C ASN A 124 34.02 3.97 27.20
N LYS A 125 33.79 3.25 26.10
CA LYS A 125 33.74 3.83 24.75
C LYS A 125 32.82 5.06 24.73
N ASP A 126 33.31 6.15 24.14
CA ASP A 126 32.62 7.46 24.03
C ASP A 126 32.19 8.12 25.36
N CYS A 127 32.68 7.60 26.50
CA CYS A 127 32.41 8.17 27.82
C CYS A 127 33.55 9.11 28.26
N SER A 128 33.22 10.06 29.13
CA SER A 128 34.13 11.09 29.68
C SER A 128 34.16 11.13 31.22
N SER A 129 33.41 10.24 31.86
CA SER A 129 33.30 10.15 33.32
C SER A 129 33.19 8.70 33.75
N GLN A 130 33.71 8.38 34.94
CA GLN A 130 33.66 7.05 35.55
C GLN A 130 32.23 6.60 35.84
N LYS A 131 31.26 7.53 35.82
CA LYS A 131 29.84 7.27 36.08
C LYS A 131 29.02 7.13 34.79
N GLN A 132 29.69 6.97 33.64
CA GLN A 132 29.04 6.89 32.34
C GLN A 132 29.17 5.50 31.74
N ILE A 133 28.10 5.05 31.08
CA ILE A 133 28.11 3.89 30.20
C ILE A 133 27.58 4.29 28.82
N ASN A 134 28.04 3.57 27.81
CA ASN A 134 27.52 3.68 26.46
C ASN A 134 26.55 2.52 26.21
N ILE A 135 25.36 2.84 25.74
CA ILE A 135 24.26 1.89 25.46
C ILE A 135 23.98 1.77 23.95
N GLU A 136 24.93 2.16 23.09
CA GLU A 136 24.76 2.13 21.63
C GLU A 136 24.43 0.75 21.06
N ASP A 137 24.86 -0.34 21.71
CA ASP A 137 24.63 -1.71 21.26
C ASP A 137 23.15 -2.16 21.40
N VAL A 138 22.31 -1.36 22.07
CA VAL A 138 20.88 -1.60 22.19
C VAL A 138 20.15 -0.55 21.36
N GLU A 139 19.76 -0.91 20.13
CA GLU A 139 19.12 0.02 19.19
C GLU A 139 17.58 0.00 19.24
N ASP A 140 16.98 -1.07 19.76
CA ASP A 140 15.56 -1.41 19.63
C ASP A 140 14.68 -0.99 20.84
N TYR A 141 15.22 -0.21 21.77
CA TYR A 141 14.50 0.24 22.96
C TYR A 141 13.68 1.52 22.73
N ILE A 142 12.61 1.68 23.51
CA ILE A 142 11.73 2.85 23.48
C ILE A 142 12.17 3.87 24.54
N TRP A 143 12.36 3.42 25.79
CA TRP A 143 12.95 4.23 26.88
C TRP A 143 13.62 3.33 27.93
N ILE A 144 14.36 3.94 28.86
CA ILE A 144 14.97 3.23 29.99
C ILE A 144 13.97 3.24 31.14
N ASP A 145 13.60 2.07 31.65
CA ASP A 145 12.70 1.92 32.79
C ASP A 145 13.37 2.40 34.08
N LYS A 146 14.52 1.79 34.37
CA LYS A 146 15.32 2.03 35.56
C LYS A 146 16.73 1.52 35.35
N ILE A 147 17.62 1.91 36.25
CA ILE A 147 19.00 1.44 36.30
C ILE A 147 19.31 0.98 37.71
N GLU A 148 19.97 -0.16 37.84
CA GLU A 148 20.42 -0.69 39.12
C GLU A 148 21.94 -0.71 39.22
N PHE A 149 22.47 -0.07 40.26
CA PHE A 149 23.89 -0.09 40.61
C PHE A 149 24.15 0.21 42.11
N PRO A 150 24.78 -0.69 42.88
CA PRO A 150 25.08 -2.08 42.53
C PRO A 150 23.79 -2.87 42.26
N VAL A 151 23.93 -4.09 41.73
CA VAL A 151 22.79 -4.97 41.39
C VAL A 151 21.76 -5.03 42.53
N GLY A 152 20.49 -4.77 42.21
CA GLY A 152 19.40 -4.74 43.18
C GLY A 152 19.16 -3.38 43.86
N LYS A 153 19.95 -2.34 43.57
CA LYS A 153 19.73 -0.98 44.08
C LYS A 153 19.51 0.00 42.94
N GLU A 154 18.31 0.57 42.86
CA GLU A 154 17.95 1.56 41.86
C GLU A 154 18.74 2.87 42.04
N VAL A 155 19.17 3.46 40.92
CA VAL A 155 19.91 4.72 40.89
C VAL A 155 19.29 5.70 39.92
N LEU A 156 19.33 6.99 40.28
CA LEU A 156 18.94 8.06 39.38
C LEU A 156 19.95 8.19 38.25
N PHE A 157 19.49 8.56 37.06
CA PHE A 157 20.35 8.73 35.90
C PHE A 157 19.95 9.96 35.09
N SER A 158 20.83 10.36 34.17
CA SER A 158 20.54 11.28 33.07
C SER A 158 21.09 10.69 31.78
N ARG A 159 20.40 10.89 30.67
CA ARG A 159 20.80 10.37 29.37
C ARG A 159 21.10 11.51 28.39
N ASP A 160 22.22 11.43 27.71
CA ASP A 160 22.54 12.22 26.53
C ASP A 160 22.85 11.27 25.36
N ARG A 161 21.92 11.16 24.41
CA ARG A 161 21.95 10.17 23.31
C ARG A 161 22.17 8.75 23.85
N ASN A 162 23.30 8.13 23.50
CA ASN A 162 23.67 6.76 23.91
C ASN A 162 24.51 6.74 25.19
N ILE A 163 24.79 7.90 25.79
CA ILE A 163 25.56 7.99 27.03
C ILE A 163 24.62 8.16 28.21
N VAL A 164 24.65 7.20 29.11
CA VAL A 164 23.91 7.23 30.37
C VAL A 164 24.86 7.59 31.49
N THR A 165 24.54 8.66 32.22
CA THR A 165 25.31 9.11 33.40
C THR A 165 24.55 8.76 34.68
N LEU A 166 25.19 7.98 35.55
CA LEU A 166 24.65 7.62 36.86
C LEU A 166 24.82 8.78 37.85
N LYS A 167 23.74 9.19 38.51
CA LYS A 167 23.75 10.21 39.57
C LYS A 167 24.06 9.56 40.92
N LEU A 168 25.33 9.19 41.10
CA LEU A 168 25.83 8.59 42.33
C LEU A 168 26.50 9.64 43.22
N ASP A 169 26.23 9.63 44.52
CA ASP A 169 26.91 10.50 45.49
C ASP A 169 28.28 9.92 45.91
N THR A 170 28.49 8.62 45.73
CA THR A 170 29.71 7.92 46.13
C THR A 170 30.74 7.88 45.00
N VAL A 171 32.00 7.76 45.38
CA VAL A 171 33.09 7.38 44.46
C VAL A 171 32.94 5.89 44.16
N LEU A 172 33.19 5.52 42.91
CA LEU A 172 33.14 4.13 42.47
C LEU A 172 34.44 3.41 42.83
N ASP A 173 34.34 2.13 43.15
CA ASP A 173 35.49 1.26 43.32
C ASP A 173 36.26 1.14 41.99
N ASP A 174 37.56 0.89 42.06
CA ASP A 174 38.38 0.65 40.86
C ASP A 174 38.02 -0.73 40.29
N THR A 175 37.62 -0.77 39.01
CA THR A 175 37.17 -1.99 38.34
C THR A 175 38.28 -3.03 38.16
N LYS A 176 39.54 -2.73 38.47
CA LYS A 176 40.58 -3.78 38.62
C LYS A 176 40.38 -4.64 39.87
N ASP A 177 39.77 -4.10 40.92
CA ASP A 177 39.60 -4.81 42.18
C ASP A 177 38.64 -5.99 41.99
N ALA A 178 38.97 -7.15 42.57
CA ALA A 178 38.18 -8.37 42.41
C ALA A 178 36.76 -8.25 43.00
N ASN A 179 36.58 -7.41 44.02
CA ASN A 179 35.31 -7.20 44.72
C ASN A 179 34.57 -5.92 44.28
N ALA A 180 35.08 -5.20 43.28
CA ALA A 180 34.42 -3.99 42.80
C ALA A 180 33.06 -4.32 42.18
N ASN A 181 32.08 -3.43 42.37
CA ASN A 181 30.81 -3.51 41.67
C ASN A 181 31.00 -3.02 40.23
N LYS A 182 31.08 -3.95 39.28
CA LYS A 182 31.39 -3.62 37.87
C LYS A 182 30.16 -3.63 36.97
N ILE A 183 29.12 -4.37 37.33
CA ILE A 183 27.95 -4.58 36.48
C ILE A 183 26.84 -3.60 36.86
N ILE A 184 26.32 -2.92 35.83
CA ILE A 184 25.13 -2.10 35.85
C ILE A 184 24.05 -2.86 35.11
N HIS A 185 22.86 -2.99 35.70
CA HIS A 185 21.70 -3.46 34.96
C HIS A 185 20.88 -2.28 34.47
N VAL A 186 20.73 -2.18 33.17
CA VAL A 186 19.81 -1.22 32.53
C VAL A 186 18.57 -1.99 32.12
N PHE A 187 17.41 -1.54 32.58
CA PHE A 187 16.13 -2.13 32.23
C PHE A 187 15.55 -1.32 31.07
N PHE A 188 15.50 -1.92 29.89
CA PHE A 188 14.97 -1.29 28.68
C PHE A 188 13.53 -1.68 28.48
N ASN A 189 12.69 -0.68 28.21
CA ASN A 189 11.35 -0.88 27.68
C ASN A 189 11.46 -1.07 26.17
N LYS A 190 11.25 -2.30 25.70
CA LYS A 190 11.35 -2.72 24.31
C LYS A 190 9.98 -3.04 23.71
N ARG A 191 9.94 -3.19 22.39
CA ARG A 191 8.74 -3.67 21.68
C ARG A 191 8.49 -5.15 21.99
N HIS A 192 7.23 -5.53 22.03
CA HIS A 192 6.89 -6.95 22.10
C HIS A 192 7.25 -7.67 20.80
N LYS A 193 7.55 -8.97 20.92
CA LYS A 193 7.93 -9.85 19.82
C LYS A 193 7.10 -11.12 19.87
N VAL A 194 6.81 -11.66 18.69
CA VAL A 194 6.16 -12.96 18.50
C VAL A 194 6.91 -13.65 17.37
N SER A 195 7.56 -14.74 17.71
CA SER A 195 8.38 -15.50 16.78
C SER A 195 7.51 -16.32 15.82
N GLN A 196 7.94 -16.39 14.56
CA GLN A 196 7.31 -17.23 13.53
C GLN A 196 7.89 -18.66 13.48
N LEU A 197 8.92 -18.94 14.28
CA LEU A 197 9.52 -20.27 14.35
C LEU A 197 8.49 -21.30 14.87
N THR A 198 8.62 -22.54 14.41
CA THR A 198 7.80 -23.67 14.90
C THR A 198 8.51 -24.46 15.99
N ASP A 199 9.85 -24.37 16.03
CA ASP A 199 10.71 -24.95 17.03
C ASP A 199 11.49 -23.86 17.78
N PHE A 200 11.64 -24.05 19.08
CA PHE A 200 12.20 -23.06 20.00
C PHE A 200 13.31 -23.63 20.88
N ALA A 201 13.56 -24.94 20.83
CA ALA A 201 14.53 -25.60 21.68
C ALA A 201 15.71 -26.09 20.83
N GLY A 202 16.91 -25.61 21.15
CA GLY A 202 18.16 -26.10 20.59
C GLY A 202 19.18 -26.38 21.68
N ALA A 203 20.40 -26.69 21.30
CA ALA A 203 21.53 -26.79 22.21
C ALA A 203 22.78 -26.12 21.62
N VAL A 204 23.74 -25.80 22.49
CA VAL A 204 25.03 -25.24 22.06
C VAL A 204 25.85 -26.33 21.38
N ASP A 205 26.30 -26.07 20.14
CA ASP A 205 27.13 -27.00 19.37
C ASP A 205 28.55 -26.48 19.21
N LEU A 206 29.36 -26.71 20.23
CA LEU A 206 30.80 -26.57 20.16
C LEU A 206 31.46 -27.40 21.26
N VAL A 207 32.16 -28.47 20.87
CA VAL A 207 32.86 -29.36 21.82
C VAL A 207 33.86 -28.61 22.71
N ALA A 208 34.50 -27.56 22.19
CA ALA A 208 35.45 -26.75 22.95
C ALA A 208 34.79 -25.77 23.94
N GLY A 209 33.47 -25.54 23.82
CA GLY A 209 32.75 -24.50 24.53
C GLY A 209 33.03 -23.09 24.02
N TYR A 210 32.29 -22.14 24.58
CA TYR A 210 32.44 -20.70 24.38
C TYR A 210 32.89 -20.04 25.68
N SER A 211 33.60 -18.92 25.58
CA SER A 211 34.11 -18.18 26.74
C SER A 211 33.15 -17.08 27.18
N GLU A 212 33.27 -16.65 28.44
CA GLU A 212 32.63 -15.42 28.93
C GLU A 212 32.89 -14.24 27.96
N GLY A 213 31.84 -13.48 27.64
CA GLY A 213 31.90 -12.34 26.75
C GLY A 213 31.78 -12.65 25.25
N ASP A 214 31.78 -13.93 24.84
CA ASP A 214 31.53 -14.28 23.44
C ASP A 214 30.14 -13.77 22.99
N THR A 215 30.05 -13.23 21.78
CA THR A 215 28.84 -12.62 21.20
C THR A 215 28.27 -13.43 20.01
N SER A 216 28.76 -14.65 19.80
CA SER A 216 28.20 -15.58 18.83
C SER A 216 28.36 -17.01 19.29
N ILE A 217 27.34 -17.82 19.04
CA ILE A 217 27.31 -19.26 19.32
C ILE A 217 26.66 -19.99 18.16
N VAL A 218 27.00 -21.27 18.01
CA VAL A 218 26.30 -22.22 17.15
C VAL A 218 25.23 -22.92 17.98
N ILE A 219 24.01 -22.95 17.45
CA ILE A 219 22.87 -23.66 18.03
C ILE A 219 22.51 -24.82 17.11
N ASP A 220 22.49 -26.05 17.63
CA ASP A 220 21.99 -27.24 16.94
C ASP A 220 20.62 -27.70 17.49
N GLY A 221 20.08 -28.76 16.89
CA GLY A 221 18.84 -29.39 17.33
C GLY A 221 17.56 -28.67 16.89
N LEU A 222 17.68 -27.62 16.07
CA LEU A 222 16.54 -26.88 15.51
C LEU A 222 15.93 -27.63 14.32
N GLU A 223 14.61 -27.56 14.11
CA GLU A 223 13.97 -28.18 12.94
C GLU A 223 14.44 -27.56 11.59
N ALA A 224 14.95 -28.36 10.66
CA ALA A 224 15.30 -27.91 9.32
C ALA A 224 14.08 -27.43 8.52
N GLY A 225 14.21 -26.29 7.83
CA GLY A 225 13.15 -25.72 7.01
C GLY A 225 12.18 -24.81 7.76
N THR A 226 12.44 -24.52 9.03
CA THR A 226 11.81 -23.41 9.74
C THR A 226 12.18 -22.07 9.10
N PRO A 227 11.38 -21.00 9.32
CA PRO A 227 11.80 -19.65 8.92
C PRO A 227 13.14 -19.27 9.58
N THR A 228 13.78 -18.23 9.05
CA THR A 228 15.00 -17.66 9.61
C THR A 228 14.78 -17.23 11.06
N ILE A 229 15.77 -17.42 11.92
CA ILE A 229 15.81 -16.77 13.23
C ILE A 229 15.93 -15.27 12.96
N GLU A 230 14.90 -14.50 13.31
CA GLU A 230 14.83 -13.08 12.99
C GLU A 230 15.78 -12.26 13.87
N GLU A 231 16.18 -11.09 13.37
CA GLU A 231 16.84 -10.06 14.19
C GLU A 231 15.91 -9.62 15.33
N ASP A 232 16.50 -9.24 16.46
CA ASP A 232 15.84 -8.95 17.74
C ASP A 232 15.13 -10.15 18.40
N GLN A 233 15.26 -11.37 17.86
CA GLN A 233 14.72 -12.55 18.52
C GLN A 233 15.46 -12.78 19.84
N GLU A 234 14.69 -12.96 20.91
CA GLU A 234 15.23 -13.20 22.25
C GLU A 234 15.40 -14.70 22.52
N PHE A 235 16.39 -15.05 23.33
CA PHE A 235 16.61 -16.40 23.82
C PHE A 235 17.24 -16.45 25.21
N THR A 236 17.13 -17.61 25.84
CA THR A 236 17.74 -17.91 27.14
C THR A 236 18.61 -19.15 27.04
N ILE A 237 19.60 -19.22 27.91
CA ILE A 237 20.51 -20.37 28.03
C ILE A 237 20.28 -21.01 29.40
N ALA A 238 20.15 -22.34 29.44
CA ALA A 238 19.92 -23.05 30.68
C ALA A 238 21.03 -22.77 31.72
N GLY A 239 20.60 -22.38 32.93
CA GLY A 239 21.52 -22.03 34.02
C GLY A 239 22.04 -20.59 33.99
N ARG A 240 21.60 -19.76 33.03
CA ARG A 240 21.92 -18.32 32.97
C ARG A 240 20.75 -17.46 33.41
N THR A 241 21.04 -16.24 33.85
CA THR A 241 20.00 -15.29 34.28
C THR A 241 19.67 -14.23 33.22
N GLU A 242 20.50 -14.15 32.18
CA GLU A 242 20.40 -13.14 31.13
C GLU A 242 19.50 -13.59 29.99
N VAL A 243 18.88 -12.60 29.35
CA VAL A 243 18.15 -12.75 28.10
C VAL A 243 19.02 -12.16 27.01
N TYR A 244 19.32 -12.96 26.00
CA TYR A 244 20.15 -12.58 24.87
C TYR A 244 19.27 -12.15 23.71
N THR A 245 19.63 -11.06 23.04
CA THR A 245 18.93 -10.53 21.86
C THR A 245 19.79 -10.76 20.63
N ILE A 246 19.22 -11.36 19.58
CA ILE A 246 19.93 -11.62 18.33
C ILE A 246 20.12 -10.32 17.56
N THR A 247 21.35 -10.03 17.15
CA THR A 247 21.74 -8.76 16.50
C THR A 247 21.73 -8.83 14.97
N ALA A 248 21.58 -10.03 14.40
CA ALA A 248 21.43 -10.23 12.96
C ALA A 248 20.66 -11.52 12.69
N ALA A 249 19.78 -11.48 11.68
CA ALA A 249 19.00 -12.65 11.28
C ALA A 249 19.92 -13.84 10.91
N ALA A 250 19.58 -15.04 11.38
CA ALA A 250 20.32 -16.26 11.14
C ALA A 250 19.48 -17.28 10.37
N THR A 251 20.07 -17.93 9.36
CA THR A 251 19.41 -19.00 8.60
C THR A 251 19.65 -20.34 9.28
N ILE A 252 18.59 -21.10 9.50
CA ILE A 252 18.68 -22.48 10.00
C ILE A 252 19.02 -23.39 8.82
N GLY A 253 20.22 -23.96 8.85
CA GLY A 253 20.74 -24.88 7.85
C GLY A 253 20.27 -26.31 8.10
N THR A 254 21.23 -27.24 8.20
CA THR A 254 20.97 -28.66 8.52
C THR A 254 20.72 -28.86 10.02
N ASN A 255 19.63 -28.29 10.54
CA ASN A 255 19.27 -28.26 11.97
C ASN A 255 20.23 -27.44 12.86
N GLU A 256 21.00 -26.54 12.25
CA GLU A 256 22.03 -25.76 12.93
C GLU A 256 21.97 -24.31 12.44
N ALA A 257 22.21 -23.36 13.34
CA ALA A 257 22.34 -21.94 13.03
C ALA A 257 23.42 -21.28 13.88
N THR A 258 24.29 -20.48 13.24
CA THR A 258 25.18 -19.55 13.94
C THR A 258 24.42 -18.26 14.22
N VAL A 259 24.28 -17.89 15.49
CA VAL A 259 23.61 -16.65 15.91
C VAL A 259 24.64 -15.66 16.44
N SER A 260 24.45 -14.39 16.14
CA SER A 260 25.16 -13.27 16.77
C SER A 260 24.19 -12.57 17.71
N PHE A 261 24.64 -12.19 18.90
CA PHE A 261 23.76 -11.68 19.94
C PHE A 261 24.45 -10.69 20.89
N PHE A 262 23.62 -9.99 21.66
CA PHE A 262 24.01 -9.08 22.71
C PHE A 262 23.07 -9.23 23.93
N PRO A 263 23.54 -9.15 25.18
CA PRO A 263 24.93 -8.98 25.62
C PRO A 263 25.82 -10.20 25.30
N GLY A 264 27.14 -10.08 25.50
CA GLY A 264 28.02 -11.25 25.46
C GLY A 264 27.74 -12.23 26.61
N LEU A 265 28.19 -13.49 26.50
CA LEU A 265 27.89 -14.55 27.48
C LEU A 265 28.28 -14.17 28.92
N GLU A 266 27.36 -14.39 29.87
CA GLU A 266 27.56 -14.15 31.32
C GLU A 266 28.70 -14.99 31.93
N ALA A 267 28.99 -16.17 31.37
CA ALA A 267 30.14 -16.99 31.74
C ALA A 267 30.42 -18.07 30.68
N ASP A 268 31.56 -18.77 30.80
CA ASP A 268 31.95 -19.89 29.95
C ASP A 268 30.83 -20.92 29.77
N LEU A 269 30.56 -21.30 28.53
CA LEU A 269 29.47 -22.15 28.11
C LEU A 269 29.99 -23.46 27.52
N ILE A 270 29.54 -24.59 28.06
CA ILE A 270 29.93 -25.93 27.59
C ILE A 270 29.01 -26.42 26.45
N ASN A 271 29.44 -27.48 25.75
CA ASN A 271 28.62 -28.17 24.74
C ASN A 271 27.31 -28.72 25.32
N ASP A 272 26.29 -28.88 24.48
CA ASP A 272 24.99 -29.47 24.80
C ASP A 272 24.17 -28.73 25.88
N VAL A 273 24.51 -27.47 26.17
CA VAL A 273 23.66 -26.63 27.04
C VAL A 273 22.42 -26.21 26.27
N VAL A 274 21.25 -26.43 26.88
CA VAL A 274 19.96 -26.11 26.26
C VAL A 274 19.84 -24.60 26.02
N VAL A 275 19.48 -24.25 24.79
CA VAL A 275 19.11 -22.90 24.34
C VAL A 275 17.61 -22.88 24.07
N THR A 276 16.91 -21.87 24.58
CA THR A 276 15.47 -21.73 24.37
C THR A 276 15.16 -20.36 23.81
N LEU A 277 14.72 -20.32 22.55
CA LEU A 277 14.22 -19.14 21.87
C LEU A 277 12.85 -18.75 22.46
N ILE A 278 12.61 -17.46 22.65
CA ILE A 278 11.37 -16.96 23.24
C ILE A 278 10.29 -16.86 22.17
N ALA A 279 9.29 -17.74 22.24
CA ALA A 279 8.19 -17.78 21.26
C ALA A 279 7.37 -16.49 21.21
N SER A 280 7.08 -15.87 22.35
CA SER A 280 6.40 -14.58 22.43
C SER A 280 6.68 -13.91 23.77
N THR A 281 6.84 -12.58 23.75
CA THR A 281 6.98 -11.77 24.95
C THR A 281 5.64 -11.22 25.46
N LEU A 282 4.51 -11.62 24.85
CA LEU A 282 3.17 -11.19 25.26
C LEU A 282 2.64 -12.08 26.39
N ASP A 283 1.97 -11.45 27.36
CA ASP A 283 1.12 -12.18 28.29
C ASP A 283 -0.29 -12.41 27.73
N ARG A 284 -1.10 -13.22 28.41
CA ARG A 284 -2.45 -13.60 27.96
C ARG A 284 -3.40 -12.40 27.78
N ASN A 285 -3.22 -11.33 28.55
CA ASN A 285 -4.06 -10.14 28.45
C ASN A 285 -3.61 -9.27 27.27
N LEU A 286 -2.30 -9.12 27.07
CA LEU A 286 -1.71 -8.42 25.93
C LEU A 286 -2.01 -9.13 24.61
N GLU A 287 -2.00 -10.46 24.58
CA GLU A 287 -2.43 -11.25 23.42
C GLU A 287 -3.85 -10.88 22.99
N ARG A 288 -4.78 -10.77 23.94
CA ARG A 288 -6.18 -10.41 23.65
C ARG A 288 -6.31 -8.99 23.14
N ALA A 289 -5.59 -8.05 23.75
CA ALA A 289 -5.58 -6.67 23.32
C ALA A 289 -4.98 -6.54 21.91
N LEU A 290 -3.88 -7.24 21.63
CA LEU A 290 -3.27 -7.29 20.30
C LEU A 290 -4.24 -7.82 19.26
N VAL A 291 -4.88 -8.97 19.50
CA VAL A 291 -5.85 -9.56 18.56
C VAL A 291 -6.97 -8.56 18.21
N LYS A 292 -7.56 -7.90 19.22
CA LYS A 292 -8.60 -6.88 19.01
C LYS A 292 -8.08 -5.67 18.23
N TYR A 293 -6.89 -5.19 18.57
CA TYR A 293 -6.30 -4.02 17.93
C TYR A 293 -5.99 -4.29 16.46
N VAL A 294 -5.33 -5.42 16.17
CA VAL A 294 -4.96 -5.81 14.81
C VAL A 294 -6.20 -6.07 13.96
N ALA A 295 -7.20 -6.80 14.49
CA ALA A 295 -8.46 -7.01 13.80
C ALA A 295 -9.20 -5.68 13.52
N GLY A 296 -9.28 -4.79 14.52
CA GLY A 296 -9.91 -3.49 14.34
C GLY A 296 -9.19 -2.62 13.30
N SER A 297 -7.84 -2.60 13.34
CA SER A 297 -7.00 -1.88 12.39
C SER A 297 -7.13 -2.42 10.96
N ALA A 298 -7.15 -3.75 10.80
CA ALA A 298 -7.41 -4.39 9.52
C ALA A 298 -8.79 -4.02 8.96
N ALA A 299 -9.85 -4.06 9.78
CA ALA A 299 -11.19 -3.65 9.35
C ALA A 299 -11.24 -2.18 8.90
N LEU A 300 -10.55 -1.27 9.60
CA LEU A 300 -10.46 0.14 9.18
C LEU A 300 -9.72 0.31 7.85
N SER A 301 -8.67 -0.47 7.62
CA SER A 301 -7.94 -0.51 6.35
C SER A 301 -8.88 -0.86 5.19
N LYS A 302 -9.73 -1.90 5.36
CA LYS A 302 -10.73 -2.28 4.34
C LYS A 302 -11.82 -1.25 4.14
N ALA A 303 -12.13 -0.42 5.12
CA ALA A 303 -13.09 0.67 4.94
C ALA A 303 -12.64 1.71 3.90
N MET A 304 -11.37 1.69 3.47
CA MET A 304 -10.89 2.51 2.35
C MET A 304 -11.16 1.91 0.96
N SER A 305 -11.38 0.60 0.83
CA SER A 305 -11.70 -0.07 -0.45
C SER A 305 -12.90 0.55 -1.21
N PRO A 306 -14.00 0.97 -0.56
CA PRO A 306 -15.11 1.63 -1.24
C PRO A 306 -14.76 2.94 -1.96
N ILE A 307 -13.65 3.60 -1.64
CA ILE A 307 -13.17 4.76 -2.42
C ILE A 307 -12.83 4.32 -3.86
N VAL A 308 -12.23 3.15 -4.01
CA VAL A 308 -11.95 2.54 -5.33
C VAL A 308 -13.26 2.19 -6.03
N GLU A 309 -14.23 1.63 -5.32
CA GLU A 309 -15.54 1.31 -5.90
C GLU A 309 -16.36 2.55 -6.29
N ILE A 310 -16.28 3.64 -5.52
CA ILE A 310 -16.86 4.94 -5.91
C ILE A 310 -16.20 5.45 -7.19
N THR A 311 -14.87 5.34 -7.30
CA THR A 311 -14.14 5.74 -8.51
C THR A 311 -14.60 4.92 -9.72
N ASN A 312 -14.73 3.59 -9.55
CA ASN A 312 -15.26 2.70 -10.59
C ASN A 312 -16.72 3.03 -10.95
N ALA A 313 -17.55 3.39 -9.98
CA ALA A 313 -18.94 3.82 -10.21
C ALA A 313 -19.00 5.15 -10.97
N ILE A 314 -18.09 6.09 -10.70
CA ILE A 314 -17.95 7.34 -11.47
C ILE A 314 -17.59 7.03 -12.92
N THR A 315 -16.66 6.11 -13.16
CA THR A 315 -16.31 5.66 -14.51
C THR A 315 -17.51 5.04 -15.23
N ALA A 316 -18.28 4.17 -14.57
CA ALA A 316 -19.49 3.58 -15.14
C ALA A 316 -20.57 4.64 -15.44
N LEU A 317 -20.72 5.67 -14.60
CA LEU A 317 -21.62 6.78 -14.86
C LEU A 317 -21.19 7.62 -16.07
N ALA A 318 -19.88 7.79 -16.29
CA ALA A 318 -19.39 8.44 -17.51
C ALA A 318 -19.78 7.67 -18.78
N LEU A 319 -19.78 6.33 -18.73
CA LEU A 319 -20.26 5.48 -19.83
C LEU A 319 -21.77 5.61 -20.07
N VAL A 320 -22.57 5.77 -19.01
CA VAL A 320 -24.01 6.09 -19.12
C VAL A 320 -24.19 7.41 -19.89
N ASN A 321 -23.47 8.47 -19.52
CA ASN A 321 -23.55 9.76 -20.21
C ASN A 321 -23.17 9.65 -21.68
N SER A 322 -22.04 9.00 -22.00
CA SER A 322 -21.60 8.80 -23.38
C SER A 322 -22.63 8.01 -24.22
N SER A 323 -23.31 7.04 -23.59
CA SER A 323 -24.39 6.28 -24.24
C SER A 323 -25.62 7.16 -24.49
N ILE A 324 -26.00 8.03 -23.55
CA ILE A 324 -27.11 8.98 -23.71
C ILE A 324 -26.81 10.00 -24.81
N ASP A 325 -25.58 10.49 -24.89
CA ASP A 325 -25.16 11.42 -25.97
C ASP A 325 -25.24 10.74 -27.34
N SER A 326 -24.76 9.49 -27.43
CA SER A 326 -24.86 8.69 -28.65
C SER A 326 -26.32 8.43 -29.06
N MET A 327 -27.18 8.11 -28.11
CA MET A 327 -28.63 7.96 -28.34
C MET A 327 -29.26 9.27 -28.84
N SER A 328 -28.89 10.40 -28.23
CA SER A 328 -29.39 11.73 -28.62
C SER A 328 -28.97 12.13 -30.03
N ALA A 329 -27.73 11.80 -30.43
CA ALA A 329 -27.25 12.00 -31.79
C ALA A 329 -28.06 11.16 -32.80
N ARG A 330 -28.34 9.89 -32.47
CA ARG A 330 -29.17 9.00 -33.31
C ARG A 330 -30.59 9.54 -33.47
N ILE A 331 -31.23 9.99 -32.39
CA ILE A 331 -32.57 10.61 -32.44
C ILE A 331 -32.56 11.89 -33.30
N THR A 332 -31.50 12.69 -33.22
CA THR A 332 -31.35 13.90 -34.05
C THR A 332 -31.27 13.53 -35.53
N GLN A 333 -30.59 12.43 -35.88
CA GLN A 333 -30.55 11.90 -37.24
C GLN A 333 -31.95 11.45 -37.71
N VAL A 334 -32.69 10.70 -36.87
CA VAL A 334 -34.10 10.31 -37.17
C VAL A 334 -34.96 11.53 -37.52
N ILE A 335 -34.86 12.61 -36.73
CA ILE A 335 -35.61 13.84 -36.98
C ILE A 335 -35.25 14.44 -38.34
N THR A 336 -33.96 14.41 -38.69
CA THR A 336 -33.44 14.91 -39.97
C THR A 336 -33.93 14.08 -41.14
N ASP A 337 -33.89 12.75 -41.05
CA ASP A 337 -34.34 11.85 -42.10
C ASP A 337 -35.85 11.96 -42.33
N ILE A 338 -36.64 12.03 -41.24
CA ILE A 338 -38.09 12.27 -41.34
C ILE A 338 -38.39 13.60 -42.04
N ALA A 339 -37.63 14.67 -41.73
CA ALA A 339 -37.81 15.97 -42.39
C ALA A 339 -37.46 15.92 -43.89
N SER A 340 -36.38 15.23 -44.26
CA SER A 340 -36.01 14.98 -45.66
C SER A 340 -37.08 14.16 -46.38
N GLY A 341 -37.56 13.07 -45.76
CA GLY A 341 -38.63 12.24 -46.31
C GLY A 341 -39.92 13.01 -46.55
N ARG A 342 -40.32 13.88 -45.61
CA ARG A 342 -41.48 14.77 -45.80
C ARG A 342 -41.30 15.71 -46.99
N THR A 343 -40.11 16.27 -47.17
CA THR A 343 -39.81 17.17 -48.29
C THR A 343 -39.95 16.45 -49.63
N GLU A 344 -39.54 15.19 -49.72
CA GLU A 344 -39.73 14.38 -50.93
C GLU A 344 -41.20 14.03 -51.17
N VAL A 345 -41.94 13.64 -50.13
CA VAL A 345 -43.39 13.35 -50.24
C VAL A 345 -44.20 14.59 -50.65
N ASP A 346 -43.83 15.79 -50.18
CA ASP A 346 -44.52 17.03 -50.55
C ASP A 346 -44.41 17.33 -52.06
N LYS A 347 -43.34 16.90 -52.74
CA LYS A 347 -43.19 17.04 -54.21
C LYS A 347 -44.24 16.22 -54.96
N VAL A 348 -44.69 15.09 -54.42
CA VAL A 348 -45.67 14.20 -55.04
C VAL A 348 -47.00 14.92 -55.28
N ALA A 349 -47.47 15.72 -54.31
CA ALA A 349 -48.70 16.49 -54.45
C ALA A 349 -48.60 17.55 -55.59
N ALA A 350 -47.44 18.20 -55.71
CA ALA A 350 -47.19 19.15 -56.80
C ALA A 350 -47.16 18.45 -58.17
N LEU A 351 -46.50 17.29 -58.25
CA LEU A 351 -46.43 16.48 -59.48
C LEU A 351 -47.79 15.92 -59.89
N ILE A 352 -48.63 15.50 -58.95
CA ILE A 352 -50.02 15.10 -59.23
C ILE A 352 -50.81 16.27 -59.82
N THR A 353 -50.63 17.47 -59.27
CA THR A 353 -51.29 18.68 -59.78
C THR A 353 -50.85 19.00 -61.21
N LEU A 354 -49.54 18.96 -61.50
CA LEU A 354 -49.02 19.17 -62.86
C LEU A 354 -49.48 18.09 -63.84
N GLY A 355 -49.47 16.82 -63.42
CA GLY A 355 -50.00 15.70 -64.21
C GLY A 355 -51.48 15.88 -64.54
N ALA A 356 -52.28 16.34 -63.58
CA ALA A 356 -53.70 16.62 -63.80
C ALA A 356 -53.93 17.78 -64.79
N VAL A 357 -53.11 18.84 -64.72
CA VAL A 357 -53.15 19.94 -65.70
C VAL A 357 -52.83 19.42 -67.11
N ALA A 358 -51.76 18.64 -67.27
CA ALA A 358 -51.38 18.05 -68.56
C ALA A 358 -52.47 17.12 -69.13
N VAL A 359 -53.18 16.35 -68.28
CA VAL A 359 -54.34 15.55 -68.70
C VAL A 359 -55.52 16.43 -69.12
N GLY A 360 -55.73 17.56 -68.45
CA GLY A 360 -56.73 18.56 -68.86
C GLY A 360 -56.43 19.14 -70.24
N GLU A 361 -55.18 19.53 -70.48
CA GLU A 361 -54.73 20.05 -71.78
C GLU A 361 -54.80 18.99 -72.89
N LEU A 362 -54.48 17.73 -72.59
CA LEU A 362 -54.71 16.58 -73.47
C LEU A 362 -56.17 16.52 -73.93
N GLY A 363 -57.13 16.69 -73.00
CA GLY A 363 -58.55 16.72 -73.31
C GLY A 363 -58.91 17.85 -74.29
N LEU A 364 -58.37 19.05 -74.05
CA LEU A 364 -58.60 20.21 -74.93
C LEU A 364 -58.06 19.99 -76.36
N GLU A 365 -56.86 19.42 -76.52
CA GLU A 365 -56.29 19.11 -77.84
C GLU A 365 -57.09 18.05 -78.60
N ILE A 366 -57.64 17.05 -77.90
CA ILE A 366 -58.53 16.04 -78.48
C ILE A 366 -59.84 16.70 -78.95
N ASP A 367 -60.47 17.50 -78.09
CA ASP A 367 -61.71 18.20 -78.42
C ASP A 367 -61.54 19.12 -79.63
N GLN A 368 -60.43 19.87 -79.70
CA GLN A 368 -60.09 20.72 -80.84
C GLN A 368 -59.87 19.89 -82.12
N SER A 369 -59.20 18.74 -82.03
CA SER A 369 -59.01 17.83 -83.16
C SER A 369 -60.34 17.28 -83.70
N ILE A 370 -61.31 17.00 -82.81
CA ILE A 370 -62.67 16.59 -83.20
C ILE A 370 -63.37 17.73 -83.96
N ILE A 371 -63.30 18.96 -83.45
CA ILE A 371 -63.87 20.15 -84.10
C ILE A 371 -63.27 20.36 -85.49
N ASP A 372 -61.96 20.22 -85.64
CA ASP A 372 -61.27 20.36 -86.92
C ASP A 372 -61.71 19.28 -87.92
N LEU A 373 -61.84 18.02 -87.49
CA LEU A 373 -62.35 16.93 -88.35
C LEU A 373 -63.79 17.16 -88.78
N ASP A 374 -64.66 17.57 -87.86
CA ASP A 374 -66.07 17.88 -88.15
C ASP A 374 -66.20 19.05 -89.14
N THR A 375 -65.38 20.09 -88.95
CA THR A 375 -65.31 21.25 -89.86
C THR A 375 -64.79 20.82 -91.23
N GLY A 376 -63.68 20.09 -91.29
CA GLY A 376 -63.10 19.57 -92.53
C GLY A 376 -64.06 18.65 -93.30
N ARG A 377 -64.82 17.80 -92.59
CA ARG A 377 -65.86 16.94 -93.18
C ARG A 377 -66.92 17.76 -93.91
N SER A 378 -67.27 18.94 -93.40
CA SER A 378 -68.27 19.83 -94.03
C SER A 378 -67.80 20.44 -95.37
N GLU A 379 -66.50 20.40 -95.66
CA GLU A 379 -65.87 20.99 -96.85
C GLU A 379 -65.57 19.98 -97.98
N ILE A 380 -65.68 18.67 -97.73
CA ILE A 380 -65.27 17.59 -98.65
C ILE A 380 -65.96 17.61 -100.03
N ASN A 381 -67.11 18.29 -100.18
CA ASN A 381 -67.85 18.37 -101.45
C ASN A 381 -67.93 19.78 -102.05
N LYS A 382 -67.17 20.75 -101.52
CA LYS A 382 -67.21 22.17 -101.95
C LYS A 382 -66.06 22.58 -102.86
N VAL A 383 -65.22 21.65 -103.31
CA VAL A 383 -63.99 21.97 -104.06
C VAL A 383 -64.32 22.47 -105.48
N GLY A 384 -64.12 23.76 -105.71
CA GLY A 384 -64.09 24.35 -107.05
C GLY A 384 -62.81 23.95 -107.80
N VAL A 385 -62.92 23.66 -109.10
CA VAL A 385 -61.81 23.26 -109.97
C VAL A 385 -60.70 24.32 -109.92
N GLY A 386 -59.57 24.00 -109.26
CA GLY A 386 -58.39 24.86 -109.12
C GLY A 386 -58.13 25.47 -107.72
N GLY A 387 -58.95 25.19 -106.70
CA GLY A 387 -58.80 25.73 -105.34
C GLY A 387 -57.93 24.89 -104.38
N ALA A 388 -57.50 25.50 -103.26
CA ALA A 388 -56.73 24.82 -102.22
C ALA A 388 -57.53 23.69 -101.54
N ASN A 389 -56.87 22.59 -101.16
CA ASN A 389 -57.49 21.44 -100.48
C ASN A 389 -57.78 21.76 -99.00
N ILE A 390 -58.88 22.47 -98.73
CA ILE A 390 -59.28 22.92 -97.39
C ILE A 390 -59.58 21.74 -96.46
N ALA A 391 -60.29 20.70 -96.93
CA ALA A 391 -60.57 19.51 -96.13
C ALA A 391 -59.28 18.80 -95.68
N GLY A 392 -58.26 18.73 -96.56
CA GLY A 392 -56.94 18.22 -96.23
C GLY A 392 -56.19 19.06 -95.19
N GLN A 393 -56.37 20.39 -95.18
CA GLN A 393 -55.76 21.27 -94.17
C GLN A 393 -56.34 21.02 -92.77
N TYR A 394 -57.67 20.91 -92.64
CA TYR A 394 -58.30 20.58 -91.36
C TYR A 394 -57.94 19.18 -90.87
N ALA A 395 -57.82 18.20 -91.77
CA ALA A 395 -57.30 16.87 -91.40
C ALA A 395 -55.86 16.94 -90.88
N ASN A 396 -55.01 17.78 -91.50
CA ASN A 396 -53.64 18.00 -91.03
C ASN A 396 -53.60 18.73 -89.67
N HIS A 397 -54.50 19.69 -89.42
CA HIS A 397 -54.62 20.36 -88.11
C HIS A 397 -55.04 19.37 -87.02
N ALA A 398 -56.05 18.53 -87.28
CA ALA A 398 -56.47 17.48 -86.35
C ALA A 398 -55.35 16.46 -86.07
N MET A 399 -54.56 16.08 -87.08
CA MET A 399 -53.38 15.24 -86.86
C MET A 399 -52.31 15.94 -86.00
N GLY A 400 -52.14 17.26 -86.18
CA GLY A 400 -51.28 18.09 -85.33
C GLY A 400 -51.76 18.12 -83.87
N GLY A 401 -53.06 18.36 -83.65
CA GLY A 401 -53.67 18.34 -82.32
C GLY A 401 -53.56 16.98 -81.64
N LEU A 402 -53.78 15.87 -82.35
CA LEU A 402 -53.56 14.53 -81.80
C LEU A 402 -52.08 14.25 -81.46
N SER A 403 -51.13 14.83 -82.21
CA SER A 403 -49.71 14.76 -81.88
C SER A 403 -49.40 15.54 -80.60
N ASN A 404 -49.98 16.73 -80.43
CA ASN A 404 -49.85 17.55 -79.21
C ASN A 404 -50.48 16.84 -78.00
N ALA A 405 -51.68 16.30 -78.17
CA ALA A 405 -52.37 15.46 -77.18
C ALA A 405 -51.44 14.32 -76.70
N ARG A 406 -50.80 13.59 -77.62
CA ARG A 406 -49.84 12.53 -77.25
C ARG A 406 -48.64 13.07 -76.47
N ALA A 407 -48.13 14.25 -76.83
CA ALA A 407 -47.06 14.90 -76.06
C ALA A 407 -47.53 15.23 -74.62
N LYS A 408 -48.75 15.74 -74.46
CA LYS A 408 -49.36 16.03 -73.14
C LYS A 408 -49.61 14.78 -72.30
N LEU A 409 -50.03 13.67 -72.92
CA LEU A 409 -50.10 12.39 -72.23
C LEU A 409 -48.72 11.91 -71.74
N THR A 410 -47.68 12.09 -72.56
CA THR A 410 -46.30 11.73 -72.20
C THR A 410 -45.80 12.60 -71.04
N GLU A 411 -46.09 13.90 -71.06
CA GLU A 411 -45.79 14.85 -69.99
C GLU A 411 -46.47 14.42 -68.67
N ALA A 412 -47.78 14.12 -68.70
CA ALA A 412 -48.51 13.64 -67.53
C ALA A 412 -47.92 12.33 -66.96
N GLN A 413 -47.59 11.37 -67.85
CA GLN A 413 -46.93 10.12 -67.46
C GLN A 413 -45.56 10.37 -66.82
N GLY A 414 -44.81 11.34 -67.33
CA GLY A 414 -43.55 11.79 -66.75
C GLY A 414 -43.72 12.29 -65.32
N HIS A 415 -44.69 13.19 -65.08
CA HIS A 415 -44.99 13.70 -63.74
C HIS A 415 -45.40 12.61 -62.75
N PHE A 416 -46.28 11.68 -63.15
CA PHE A 416 -46.68 10.58 -62.26
C PHE A 416 -45.55 9.58 -61.98
N THR A 417 -44.67 9.34 -62.96
CA THR A 417 -43.50 8.48 -62.77
C THR A 417 -42.52 9.12 -61.80
N GLN A 418 -42.25 10.41 -61.93
CA GLN A 418 -41.41 11.15 -60.97
C GLN A 418 -42.04 11.15 -59.57
N GLY A 419 -43.36 11.35 -59.47
CA GLY A 419 -44.05 11.35 -58.18
C GLY A 419 -43.91 10.02 -57.44
N ARG A 420 -43.96 8.88 -58.15
CA ARG A 420 -43.69 7.56 -57.55
C ARG A 420 -42.24 7.39 -57.10
N ALA A 421 -41.28 7.97 -57.84
CA ALA A 421 -39.87 7.93 -57.46
C ALA A 421 -39.62 8.74 -56.18
N ASP A 422 -40.20 9.93 -56.08
CA ASP A 422 -40.10 10.80 -54.90
C ASP A 422 -40.82 10.16 -53.68
N GLU A 423 -41.97 9.51 -53.87
CA GLU A 423 -42.66 8.74 -52.83
C GLU A 423 -41.78 7.59 -52.31
N ALA A 424 -41.15 6.83 -53.21
CA ALA A 424 -40.25 5.74 -52.83
C ALA A 424 -39.03 6.25 -52.05
N LEU A 425 -38.48 7.40 -52.44
CA LEU A 425 -37.37 8.04 -51.73
C LEU A 425 -37.81 8.53 -50.34
N GLY A 426 -39.01 9.13 -50.22
CA GLY A 426 -39.59 9.47 -48.93
C GLY A 426 -39.76 8.25 -48.01
N GLY A 427 -40.20 7.12 -48.55
CA GLY A 427 -40.27 5.84 -47.84
C GLY A 427 -38.90 5.32 -47.40
N ALA A 428 -37.86 5.49 -48.21
CA ALA A 428 -36.49 5.10 -47.87
C ALA A 428 -35.97 5.86 -46.64
N TYR A 429 -36.15 7.20 -46.60
CA TYR A 429 -35.77 8.01 -45.43
C TYR A 429 -36.52 7.60 -44.15
N LEU A 430 -37.80 7.24 -44.24
CA LEU A 430 -38.54 6.70 -43.08
C LEU A 430 -37.97 5.35 -42.61
N GLY A 431 -37.52 4.51 -43.55
CA GLY A 431 -36.83 3.25 -43.24
C GLY A 431 -35.51 3.47 -42.52
N GLU A 432 -34.70 4.43 -42.96
CA GLU A 432 -33.46 4.83 -42.29
C GLU A 432 -33.73 5.35 -40.88
N GLY A 433 -34.70 6.26 -40.71
CA GLY A 433 -35.12 6.75 -39.40
C GLY A 433 -35.60 5.64 -38.45
N ALA A 434 -36.32 4.63 -38.96
CA ALA A 434 -36.69 3.47 -38.15
C ALA A 434 -35.48 2.63 -37.72
N GLY A 435 -34.48 2.46 -38.61
CA GLY A 435 -33.22 1.81 -38.30
C GLY A 435 -32.43 2.53 -37.20
N GLU A 436 -32.34 3.85 -37.31
CA GLU A 436 -31.68 4.72 -36.32
C GLU A 436 -32.37 4.68 -34.95
N LEU A 437 -33.72 4.63 -34.92
CA LEU A 437 -34.46 4.48 -33.66
C LEU A 437 -34.21 3.12 -33.00
N ASN A 438 -34.13 2.04 -33.77
CA ASN A 438 -33.77 0.71 -33.25
C ASN A 438 -32.35 0.70 -32.68
N ALA A 439 -31.39 1.38 -33.32
CA ALA A 439 -30.03 1.55 -32.80
C ALA A 439 -30.04 2.34 -31.47
N ALA A 440 -30.80 3.43 -31.39
CA ALA A 440 -30.98 4.22 -30.18
C ALA A 440 -31.55 3.38 -29.01
N ALA A 441 -32.54 2.52 -29.28
CA ALA A 441 -33.10 1.62 -28.28
C ALA A 441 -32.07 0.58 -27.74
N SER A 442 -31.19 0.07 -28.61
CA SER A 442 -30.10 -0.81 -28.19
C SER A 442 -29.12 -0.10 -27.25
N ILE A 443 -28.75 1.14 -27.57
CA ILE A 443 -27.87 1.97 -26.73
C ILE A 443 -28.51 2.25 -25.36
N LEU A 444 -29.82 2.50 -25.31
CA LEU A 444 -30.55 2.67 -24.05
C LEU A 444 -30.46 1.42 -23.16
N SER A 445 -30.58 0.22 -23.75
CA SER A 445 -30.41 -1.03 -23.01
C SER A 445 -29.00 -1.18 -22.43
N GLN A 446 -27.96 -0.77 -23.16
CA GLN A 446 -26.57 -0.78 -22.67
C GLN A 446 -26.38 0.21 -21.51
N SER A 447 -26.93 1.42 -21.64
CA SER A 447 -26.96 2.44 -20.59
C SER A 447 -27.61 1.90 -19.30
N GLY A 448 -28.72 1.16 -19.43
CA GLY A 448 -29.36 0.46 -18.31
C GLY A 448 -28.50 -0.65 -17.68
N GLY A 449 -27.56 -1.24 -18.43
CA GLY A 449 -26.52 -2.13 -17.90
C GLY A 449 -25.54 -1.40 -16.99
N TYR A 450 -24.94 -0.30 -17.48
CA TYR A 450 -24.00 0.51 -16.71
C TYR A 450 -24.66 1.13 -15.46
N ALA A 451 -25.91 1.58 -15.54
CA ALA A 451 -26.63 2.11 -14.37
C ALA A 451 -26.84 1.06 -13.25
N ARG A 452 -27.08 -0.21 -13.62
CA ARG A 452 -27.14 -1.31 -12.64
C ARG A 452 -25.78 -1.59 -12.01
N GLU A 453 -24.71 -1.50 -12.80
CA GLU A 453 -23.34 -1.62 -12.28
C GLU A 453 -23.02 -0.52 -11.26
N VAL A 454 -23.37 0.74 -11.55
CA VAL A 454 -23.22 1.86 -10.59
C VAL A 454 -23.94 1.55 -9.28
N THR A 455 -25.19 1.08 -9.35
CA THR A 455 -25.98 0.73 -8.17
C THR A 455 -25.32 -0.41 -7.37
N SER A 456 -24.83 -1.44 -8.06
CA SER A 456 -24.12 -2.56 -7.44
C SER A 456 -22.86 -2.08 -6.71
N ARG A 457 -22.04 -1.23 -7.35
CA ARG A 457 -20.80 -0.72 -6.76
C ARG A 457 -21.06 0.19 -5.56
N LEU A 458 -22.07 1.06 -5.64
CA LEU A 458 -22.45 1.91 -4.51
C LEU A 458 -23.00 1.13 -3.32
N SER A 459 -23.57 -0.07 -3.53
CA SER A 459 -24.03 -0.92 -2.43
C SER A 459 -22.89 -1.34 -1.48
N VAL A 460 -21.66 -1.48 -1.99
CA VAL A 460 -20.44 -1.81 -1.23
C VAL A 460 -20.07 -0.71 -0.23
N VAL A 461 -20.43 0.55 -0.50
CA VAL A 461 -20.17 1.69 0.40
C VAL A 461 -20.90 1.55 1.74
N ASN A 462 -22.06 0.88 1.77
CA ASN A 462 -22.76 0.63 3.02
C ASN A 462 -22.01 -0.38 3.91
N ALA A 463 -21.33 -1.37 3.32
CA ALA A 463 -20.48 -2.30 4.06
C ALA A 463 -19.27 -1.59 4.69
N ALA A 464 -18.75 -0.54 4.03
CA ALA A 464 -17.68 0.30 4.57
C ALA A 464 -17.98 0.87 5.95
N ARG A 465 -19.18 1.42 6.12
CA ARG A 465 -19.61 2.05 7.37
C ARG A 465 -19.65 1.04 8.51
N ALA A 466 -20.05 -0.20 8.20
CA ALA A 466 -20.02 -1.29 9.17
C ALA A 466 -18.58 -1.62 9.58
N TYR A 467 -17.64 -1.72 8.63
CA TYR A 467 -16.22 -1.93 8.93
C TYR A 467 -15.60 -0.77 9.74
N THR A 468 -15.92 0.48 9.40
CA THR A 468 -15.44 1.65 10.16
C THR A 468 -15.94 1.61 11.60
N GLY A 469 -17.25 1.47 11.79
CA GLY A 469 -17.86 1.47 13.13
C GLY A 469 -17.36 0.31 13.99
N TRP A 470 -17.31 -0.90 13.43
CA TRP A 470 -16.82 -2.08 14.13
C TRP A 470 -15.31 -2.00 14.41
N GLY A 471 -14.52 -1.60 13.42
CA GLY A 471 -13.06 -1.50 13.54
C GLY A 471 -12.63 -0.48 14.58
N SER A 472 -13.22 0.72 14.56
CA SER A 472 -12.97 1.75 15.57
C SER A 472 -13.39 1.30 16.97
N ALA A 473 -14.54 0.63 17.12
CA ALA A 473 -14.97 0.11 18.40
C ALA A 473 -13.98 -0.95 18.95
N LYS A 474 -13.50 -1.87 18.11
CA LYS A 474 -12.54 -2.90 18.51
C LYS A 474 -11.16 -2.35 18.87
N MET A 475 -10.68 -1.35 18.14
CA MET A 475 -9.44 -0.66 18.50
C MET A 475 -9.59 0.10 19.82
N GLN A 476 -10.73 0.76 20.05
CA GLN A 476 -10.96 1.46 21.31
C GLN A 476 -11.02 0.48 22.49
N GLU A 477 -11.74 -0.64 22.36
CA GLU A 477 -11.74 -1.70 23.38
C GLU A 477 -10.32 -2.18 23.69
N ALA A 478 -9.47 -2.37 22.67
CA ALA A 478 -8.08 -2.77 22.88
C ALA A 478 -7.26 -1.68 23.59
N ILE A 479 -7.46 -0.41 23.23
CA ILE A 479 -6.77 0.71 23.87
C ILE A 479 -7.21 0.85 25.33
N ASP A 480 -8.50 0.71 25.63
CA ASP A 480 -9.02 0.77 26.99
C ASP A 480 -8.45 -0.37 27.85
N ASP A 481 -8.38 -1.59 27.29
CA ASP A 481 -7.73 -2.74 27.92
C ASP A 481 -6.24 -2.44 28.20
N LEU A 482 -5.51 -1.90 27.23
CA LEU A 482 -4.09 -1.55 27.38
C LEU A 482 -3.85 -0.43 28.40
N GLN A 483 -4.70 0.59 28.43
CA GLN A 483 -4.63 1.67 29.40
C GLN A 483 -4.90 1.17 30.83
N ALA A 484 -5.78 0.19 30.99
CA ALA A 484 -6.03 -0.44 32.28
C ALA A 484 -4.84 -1.29 32.77
N MET A 485 -4.01 -1.79 31.85
CA MET A 485 -2.79 -2.56 32.16
C MET A 485 -1.54 -1.70 32.33
N ALA A 486 -1.54 -0.49 31.75
CA ALA A 486 -0.38 0.40 31.77
C ALA A 486 0.00 0.80 33.21
N ALA A 487 1.27 0.56 33.57
CA ALA A 487 1.83 1.13 34.79
C ALA A 487 1.90 2.67 34.67
N PRO A 488 1.80 3.41 35.79
CA PRO A 488 2.03 4.85 35.77
C PRO A 488 3.42 5.13 35.20
N LYS A 489 3.50 5.86 34.09
CA LYS A 489 4.80 6.27 33.53
C LYS A 489 5.51 7.15 34.55
N TYR A 490 6.69 6.73 35.00
CA TYR A 490 7.58 7.63 35.73
C TYR A 490 7.87 8.81 34.82
N ALA A 491 7.54 10.02 35.27
CA ALA A 491 7.89 11.22 34.54
C ALA A 491 9.41 11.30 34.54
N GLU A 492 10.05 10.98 33.41
CA GLU A 492 11.44 11.35 33.19
C GLU A 492 11.52 12.86 33.47
N GLU A 493 12.31 13.27 34.47
CA GLU A 493 12.53 14.68 34.71
C GLU A 493 13.01 15.29 33.40
N PRO A 494 12.35 16.34 32.87
CA PRO A 494 12.77 16.96 31.64
C PRO A 494 14.21 17.42 31.84
N GLY A 495 15.14 16.73 31.18
CA GLY A 495 16.55 17.11 31.20
C GLY A 495 16.62 18.58 30.82
N LEU A 496 17.15 19.40 31.72
CA LEU A 496 17.49 20.78 31.41
C LEU A 496 18.39 20.75 30.18
N LEU A 497 17.82 21.08 29.03
CA LEU A 497 18.59 21.48 27.85
C LEU A 497 19.33 22.77 28.25
N VAL A 498 20.58 22.61 28.68
CA VAL A 498 21.53 23.70 28.91
C VAL A 498 22.29 23.98 27.62
#